data_AF-A0A820NN96-F1
#
_entry.id   AF-A0A820NN96-F1
#
_cell.length_a   1.000
_cell.length_b   1.000
_cell.length_c   1.000
_cell.angle_alpha   90.00
_cell.angle_beta   90.00
_cell.angle_gamma   90.00
#
_symmetry.space_group_name_H-M   'P 1'
#
loop_
_entity.id
_entity.type
_entity.pdbx_description
1 polymer ?
#
loop_
_entity_poly.entity_id
_entity_poly.type
_entity_poly.pdbx_seq_one_letter_code
_entity_poly.pdbx_strand_id
1 'polypeptide(L)'
;MAGSLKNFRSICKKIICIGRNYSEHASELGNAVPTKPMIFMKPPSAFIVPPNEIKIPSEWDELHHEVELGVVIDKQCQNVTKEQ
;
A
#
# COMPACT_ATOMS: atom_id res chain seq x y z
N MET A 1 2.14 -5.83 -24.68
CA MET A 1 3.60 -5.78 -24.42
C MET A 1 3.80 -5.85 -22.91
N ALA A 2 4.30 -6.96 -22.39
CA ALA A 2 4.57 -7.11 -20.96
C ALA A 2 5.79 -6.25 -20.61
N GLY A 3 5.56 -5.11 -19.94
CA GLY A 3 6.65 -4.32 -19.38
C GLY A 3 7.31 -5.11 -18.26
N SER A 4 8.65 -5.10 -18.19
CA SER A 4 9.39 -5.72 -17.09
C SER A 4 8.88 -5.21 -15.74
N LEU A 5 8.50 -6.13 -14.83
CA LEU A 5 8.08 -5.78 -13.47
C LEU A 5 9.13 -4.98 -12.69
N LYS A 6 10.38 -5.00 -13.13
CA LYS A 6 11.45 -4.14 -12.59
C LYS A 6 11.07 -2.67 -12.58
N ASN A 7 10.22 -2.24 -13.52
CA ASN A 7 9.77 -0.85 -13.67
C ASN A 7 8.30 -0.63 -13.26
N PHE A 8 7.71 -1.50 -12.43
CA PHE A 8 6.26 -1.45 -12.10
C PHE A 8 5.78 -0.06 -11.63
N ARG A 9 6.64 0.72 -10.97
CA ARG A 9 6.32 2.05 -10.45
C ARG A 9 5.91 3.04 -11.55
N SER A 10 6.46 2.93 -12.77
CA SER A 10 6.13 3.84 -13.88
C SER A 10 4.88 3.43 -14.65
N ILE A 11 4.42 2.18 -14.52
CA ILE A 11 3.24 1.64 -15.21
C ILE A 11 2.07 1.37 -14.26
N CYS A 12 2.27 1.57 -12.96
CA CYS A 12 1.27 1.37 -11.93
C CYS A 12 0.07 2.30 -12.14
N LYS A 13 -1.14 1.75 -12.06
CA LYS A 13 -2.39 2.51 -12.19
C LYS A 13 -3.07 2.84 -10.87
N LYS A 14 -2.78 2.05 -9.82
CA LYS A 14 -3.36 2.20 -8.47
C LYS A 14 -2.53 1.42 -7.45
N ILE A 15 -2.52 1.88 -6.20
CA ILE A 15 -1.91 1.19 -5.06
C ILE A 15 -3.04 0.89 -4.07
N ILE A 16 -3.26 -0.38 -3.74
CA ILE A 16 -4.27 -0.81 -2.77
C ILE A 16 -3.57 -1.17 -1.46
N CYS A 17 -4.06 -0.62 -0.35
CA CYS A 17 -3.48 -0.79 0.98
C CYS A 17 -4.47 -1.49 1.92
N ILE A 18 -3.96 -2.25 2.87
CA ILE A 18 -4.76 -3.02 3.84
C ILE A 18 -4.44 -2.56 5.26
N GLY A 19 -5.41 -1.92 5.91
CA GLY A 19 -5.28 -1.48 7.29
C GLY A 19 -5.49 -2.61 8.29
N ARG A 20 -4.79 -2.53 9.43
CA ARG A 20 -4.96 -3.42 10.60
C ARG A 20 -4.79 -4.91 10.30
N ASN A 21 -3.82 -5.25 9.44
CA ASN A 21 -3.50 -6.64 9.06
C ASN A 21 -2.49 -7.32 10.00
N TYR A 22 -2.10 -6.65 11.10
CA TYR A 22 -1.26 -7.18 12.17
C TYR A 22 -1.99 -6.98 13.50
N SER A 23 -2.20 -8.06 14.25
CA SER A 23 -3.05 -8.05 15.46
C SER A 23 -2.48 -7.19 16.59
N GLU A 24 -1.16 -7.19 16.75
CA GLU A 24 -0.47 -6.34 17.72
C GLU A 24 -0.65 -4.86 17.37
N HIS A 25 -0.41 -4.49 16.11
CA HIS A 25 -0.61 -3.12 15.63
C HIS A 25 -2.07 -2.63 15.75
N ALA A 26 -3.06 -3.50 15.51
CA ALA A 26 -4.46 -3.14 15.75
C ALA A 26 -4.70 -2.81 17.25
N SER A 27 -4.07 -3.57 18.14
CA SER A 27 -4.21 -3.41 19.59
C SER A 27 -3.49 -2.16 20.12
N GLU A 28 -2.37 -1.76 19.54
CA GLU A 28 -1.60 -0.55 19.91
C GLU A 28 -2.47 0.72 19.89
N LEU A 29 -3.36 0.82 18.91
CA LEU A 29 -4.26 1.95 18.73
C LEU A 29 -5.61 1.77 19.45
N GLY A 30 -5.72 0.79 20.34
CA GLY A 30 -6.96 0.47 21.07
C GLY A 30 -8.09 -0.04 20.17
N ASN A 31 -7.76 -0.57 18.97
CA ASN A 31 -8.74 -0.99 17.99
C ASN A 31 -8.98 -2.51 18.04
N ALA A 32 -10.22 -2.91 17.76
CA ALA A 32 -10.52 -4.31 17.48
C ALA A 32 -9.90 -4.74 16.14
N VAL A 33 -9.42 -5.99 16.08
CA VAL A 33 -9.03 -6.64 14.82
C VAL A 33 -10.29 -6.77 13.95
N PRO A 34 -10.29 -6.21 12.73
CA PRO A 34 -11.48 -6.20 11.91
C PRO A 34 -11.78 -7.61 11.36
N THR A 35 -13.07 -7.95 11.23
CA THR A 35 -13.50 -9.25 10.66
C THR A 35 -13.40 -9.30 9.13
N LYS A 36 -13.21 -8.16 8.48
CA LYS A 36 -12.95 -8.01 7.04
C LYS A 36 -11.81 -7.01 6.85
N PRO A 37 -10.97 -7.16 5.81
CA PRO A 37 -9.88 -6.23 5.54
C PRO A 37 -10.37 -4.79 5.39
N MET A 38 -9.71 -3.86 6.05
CA MET A 38 -9.91 -2.43 5.81
C MET A 38 -9.12 -2.03 4.57
N ILE A 39 -9.80 -1.56 3.53
CA ILE A 39 -9.17 -1.28 2.23
C ILE A 39 -9.19 0.23 1.98
N PHE A 40 -8.04 0.77 1.60
CA PHE A 40 -7.90 2.14 1.10
C PHE A 40 -6.91 2.17 -0.07
N MET A 41 -6.73 3.34 -0.69
CA MET A 41 -5.96 3.47 -1.92
C MET A 41 -5.05 4.69 -1.90
N LYS A 42 -3.88 4.55 -2.52
CA LYS A 42 -2.98 5.66 -2.87
C LYS A 42 -2.89 5.80 -4.40
N PRO A 43 -2.79 7.02 -4.94
CA PRO A 43 -2.54 7.22 -6.36
C PRO A 43 -1.10 6.82 -6.73
N PRO A 44 -0.81 6.50 -8.00
CA PRO A 44 0.56 6.24 -8.46
C PRO A 44 1.54 7.40 -8.20
N SER A 45 1.04 8.64 -8.15
CA SER A 45 1.84 9.82 -7.81
C SER A 45 2.37 9.82 -6.37
N ALA A 46 1.94 8.89 -5.51
CA ALA A 46 2.46 8.73 -4.16
C ALA A 46 3.80 7.97 -4.11
N PHE A 47 4.25 7.35 -5.21
CA PHE A 47 5.58 6.73 -5.24
C PHE A 47 6.67 7.79 -5.10
N ILE A 48 7.58 7.56 -4.15
CA ILE A 48 8.83 8.30 -4.01
C ILE A 48 9.95 7.33 -4.39
N VAL A 49 10.82 7.78 -5.30
CA VAL A 49 11.97 7.00 -5.77
C VAL A 49 13.25 7.80 -5.56
N PRO A 50 14.37 7.15 -5.18
CA PRO A 50 15.65 7.85 -5.07
C PRO A 50 15.97 8.63 -6.35
N PRO A 51 16.49 9.86 -6.25
CA PRO A 51 16.96 10.52 -5.04
C PRO A 51 15.89 11.38 -4.31
N ASN A 52 14.60 11.25 -4.64
CA ASN A 52 13.56 12.07 -4.02
C ASN A 52 13.35 11.71 -2.54
N GLU A 53 12.99 12.70 -1.74
CA GLU A 53 12.75 12.59 -0.29
C GLU A 53 11.27 12.70 0.05
N ILE A 54 10.90 12.23 1.25
CA ILE A 54 9.55 12.43 1.81
C ILE A 54 9.38 13.91 2.13
N LYS A 55 8.37 14.53 1.52
CA LYS A 55 7.98 15.93 1.81
C LYS A 55 6.83 15.92 2.80
N ILE A 56 7.05 16.48 3.98
CA ILE A 56 6.05 16.61 5.02
C ILE A 56 5.38 17.99 4.86
N PRO A 57 4.05 18.07 4.69
CA PRO A 57 3.36 19.35 4.67
C PRO A 57 3.54 20.10 6.00
N SER A 58 3.73 21.41 5.93
CA SER A 58 4.01 22.28 7.09
C SER A 58 2.87 22.32 8.12
N GLU A 59 1.67 21.99 7.67
CA GLU A 59 0.44 22.00 8.47
C GLU A 59 0.19 20.70 9.24
N TRP A 60 1.08 19.70 9.16
CA TRP A 60 0.93 18.44 9.88
C TRP A 60 1.70 18.48 11.20
N ASP A 61 0.97 18.28 12.31
CA ASP A 61 1.57 18.19 13.65
C ASP A 61 2.29 16.85 13.87
N GLU A 62 1.79 15.77 13.27
CA GLU A 62 2.31 14.41 13.43
C GLU A 62 2.37 13.66 12.09
N LEU A 63 3.45 12.91 11.89
CA LEU A 63 3.63 11.99 10.77
C LEU A 63 4.17 10.66 11.29
N HIS A 64 3.46 9.57 10.99
CA HIS A 64 3.86 8.23 11.38
C HIS A 64 4.49 7.46 10.20
N HIS A 65 5.40 6.55 10.51
CA HIS A 65 5.96 5.61 9.54
C HIS A 65 5.30 4.24 9.70
N GLU A 66 5.00 3.59 8.58
CA GLU A 66 4.49 2.23 8.53
C GLU A 66 5.32 1.44 7.52
N VAL A 67 5.92 0.34 7.98
CA VAL A 67 6.67 -0.58 7.12
C VAL A 67 5.73 -1.71 6.71
N GLU A 68 5.50 -1.85 5.41
CA GLU A 68 4.60 -2.87 4.86
C GLU A 68 5.27 -3.69 3.75
N LEU A 69 4.83 -4.94 3.59
CA LEU A 69 5.17 -5.76 2.43
C LEU A 69 4.28 -5.38 1.23
N GLY A 70 4.89 -4.86 0.18
CA GLY A 70 4.21 -4.62 -1.09
C GLY A 70 4.15 -5.86 -1.99
N VAL A 71 2.97 -6.19 -2.51
CA VAL A 71 2.78 -7.24 -3.53
C VAL A 71 2.50 -6.59 -4.88
N VAL A 72 3.33 -6.90 -5.88
CA VAL A 72 3.17 -6.38 -7.25
C VAL A 72 2.41 -7.40 -8.10
N ILE A 73 1.29 -6.97 -8.67
CA ILE A 73 0.41 -7.80 -9.49
C ILE A 73 0.74 -7.59 -10.97
N ASP A 74 1.24 -8.65 -11.63
CA ASP A 74 1.69 -8.63 -13.04
C ASP A 74 0.55 -8.78 -14.05
N LYS A 75 -0.47 -9.57 -13.68
CA LYS A 75 -1.58 -9.91 -14.57
C LYS A 75 -2.88 -9.27 -14.09
N GLN A 76 -3.75 -8.94 -15.03
CA GLN A 76 -5.08 -8.46 -14.67
C GLN A 76 -5.83 -9.53 -13.88
N CYS A 77 -6.26 -9.18 -12.66
CA CYS A 77 -7.05 -10.05 -11.78
C CYS A 77 -8.50 -9.56 -11.74
N GLN A 78 -9.43 -10.50 -11.86
CA GLN A 78 -10.87 -10.26 -11.67
C GLN A 78 -11.48 -11.52 -11.04
N ASN A 79 -12.05 -11.38 -9.84
CA ASN A 79 -12.71 -12.47 -9.10
C ASN A 79 -11.88 -13.77 -9.03
N VAL A 80 -10.58 -13.65 -8.77
CA VAL A 80 -9.66 -14.80 -8.64
C VAL A 80 -9.97 -15.61 -7.39
N THR A 81 -9.76 -16.92 -7.43
CA THR A 81 -9.79 -17.77 -6.23
C THR A 81 -8.53 -17.55 -5.39
N LYS A 82 -8.49 -18.14 -4.19
CA LYS A 82 -7.32 -18.05 -3.31
C LYS A 82 -6.08 -18.74 -3.90
N GLU A 83 -6.30 -19.79 -4.70
CA GLU A 83 -5.26 -20.63 -5.28
C GLU A 83 -4.74 -20.13 -6.65
N GLN A 84 -5.41 -19.14 -7.25
CA GLN A 84 -5.05 -18.54 -8.55
C GLN A 84 -4.13 -17.33 -8.38
#